data_AF-A0A7V9ENP4-F1
#
_entry.id   AF-A0A7V9ENP4-F1
#
_cell.length_a   1.000
_cell.length_b   1.000
_cell.length_c   1.000
_cell.angle_alpha   90.00
_cell.angle_beta   90.00
_cell.angle_gamma   90.00
#
_symmetry.space_group_name_H-M   'P 1'
#
loop_
_entity.id
_entity.type
_entity.pdbx_description
1 polymer ?
#
loop_
_entity_poly.entity_id
_entity_poly.type
_entity_poly.pdbx_seq_one_letter_code
_entity_poly.pdbx_strand_id
1 'polypeptide(L)'
;DHSVQLMDVVESYRDVLSGLTEIHISSIGLRTNEIMRTLTVISAIFIPLTFIAGVYGMNFEHMPELKKPYGYFVCLGVMILIAIGQLIYFKKRRWL
;
A
#
# COMPACT_ATOMS: atom_id res chain seq x y z
N ASP A 1 -32.58 -2.49 47.07
CA ASP A 1 -32.54 -3.60 46.09
C ASP A 1 -32.68 -3.14 44.65
N HIS A 2 -33.79 -2.56 44.20
CA HIS A 2 -33.95 -2.19 42.79
C HIS A 2 -32.95 -1.12 42.28
N SER A 3 -32.55 -0.17 43.12
CA SER A 3 -31.55 0.84 42.76
C SER A 3 -30.15 0.24 42.55
N VAL A 4 -29.80 -0.81 43.31
CA VAL A 4 -28.53 -1.53 43.18
C VAL A 4 -28.55 -2.34 41.89
N GLN A 5 -29.64 -3.05 41.63
CA GLN A 5 -29.83 -3.81 40.40
C GLN A 5 -29.81 -2.93 39.13
N LEU A 6 -30.37 -1.72 39.20
CA LEU A 6 -30.25 -0.72 38.12
C LEU A 6 -28.81 -0.25 37.94
N MET A 7 -28.05 -0.10 39.03
CA MET A 7 -26.66 0.31 38.97
C MET A 7 -25.79 -0.77 38.31
N ASP A 8 -26.00 -2.05 38.65
CA ASP A 8 -25.30 -3.18 38.04
C ASP A 8 -25.58 -3.27 36.53
N VAL A 9 -26.83 -3.01 36.11
CA VAL A 9 -27.22 -2.99 34.70
C VAL A 9 -26.56 -1.83 33.96
N VAL A 10 -26.48 -0.64 34.57
CA VAL A 10 -25.80 0.52 33.98
C VAL A 10 -24.29 0.28 33.85
N GLU A 11 -23.67 -0.36 34.83
CA GLU A 11 -22.25 -0.74 34.79
C GLU A 11 -21.99 -1.77 33.68
N SER A 12 -22.82 -2.80 33.57
CA SER A 12 -22.77 -3.76 32.46
C SER A 12 -22.92 -3.08 31.10
N TYR A 13 -23.84 -2.13 30.95
CA TYR A 13 -23.97 -1.37 29.71
C TYR A 13 -22.74 -0.51 29.41
N ARG A 14 -22.10 0.09 30.43
CA ARG A 14 -20.82 0.83 30.23
C ARG A 14 -19.72 -0.09 29.72
N ASP A 15 -19.62 -1.30 30.23
CA ASP A 15 -18.61 -2.27 29.79
C ASP A 15 -18.85 -2.70 28.34
N VAL A 16 -20.10 -3.00 27.98
CA VAL A 16 -20.48 -3.32 26.60
C VAL A 16 -20.18 -2.14 25.66
N LEU A 17 -20.55 -0.92 26.03
CA LEU A 17 -20.26 0.27 25.23
C LEU A 17 -18.76 0.49 25.04
N SER A 18 -17.96 0.27 26.09
CA SER A 18 -16.50 0.38 26.01
C SER A 18 -15.94 -0.67 25.04
N GLY A 19 -16.37 -1.93 25.14
CA GLY A 19 -15.99 -2.98 24.19
C GLY A 19 -16.40 -2.67 22.74
N LEU A 20 -17.57 -2.07 22.52
CA LEU A 20 -17.99 -1.63 21.19
C LEU A 20 -17.09 -0.52 20.64
N THR A 21 -16.69 0.44 21.48
CA THR A 21 -15.77 1.50 21.04
C THR A 21 -14.39 0.94 20.67
N GLU A 22 -13.88 -0.04 21.42
CA GLU A 22 -12.61 -0.71 21.09
C GLU A 22 -12.69 -1.46 19.76
N ILE A 23 -13.78 -2.20 19.51
CA ILE A 23 -14.01 -2.87 18.23
C ILE A 23 -14.10 -1.85 17.09
N HIS A 24 -14.78 -0.72 17.31
CA HIS A 24 -14.90 0.33 16.31
C HIS A 24 -13.54 0.93 15.94
N ILE A 25 -12.73 1.28 16.94
CA ILE A 25 -11.37 1.78 16.74
C ILE A 25 -10.51 0.74 16.01
N SER A 26 -10.61 -0.54 16.40
CA SER A 26 -9.90 -1.64 15.74
C SER A 26 -10.31 -1.77 14.27
N SER A 27 -11.60 -1.69 13.96
CA SER A 27 -12.11 -1.72 12.58
C SER A 27 -11.59 -0.54 11.75
N ILE A 28 -11.50 0.66 12.33
CA ILE A 28 -10.90 1.82 11.66
C ILE A 28 -9.41 1.58 11.40
N GLY A 29 -8.69 1.02 12.37
CA GLY A 29 -7.29 0.64 12.23
C GLY A 29 -7.06 -0.37 11.09
N LEU A 30 -7.90 -1.40 10.99
CA LEU A 30 -7.86 -2.37 9.90
C LEU A 30 -8.06 -1.72 8.53
N ARG A 31 -9.08 -0.87 8.39
CA ARG A 31 -9.35 -0.13 7.14
C ARG A 31 -8.19 0.80 6.78
N THR A 32 -7.62 1.48 7.76
CA THR A 32 -6.45 2.36 7.56
C THR A 32 -5.24 1.56 7.08
N ASN A 33 -5.01 0.38 7.66
CA ASN A 33 -3.92 -0.51 7.23
C ASN A 33 -4.12 -1.00 5.79
N GLU A 34 -5.36 -1.30 5.39
CA GLU A 34 -5.69 -1.64 4.00
C GLU A 34 -5.43 -0.48 3.04
N ILE A 35 -5.81 0.75 3.41
CA ILE A 35 -5.50 1.95 2.61
C ILE A 35 -3.99 2.16 2.49
N MET A 36 -3.24 2.06 3.59
CA MET A 36 -1.77 2.20 3.57
C MET A 36 -1.11 1.12 2.72
N ARG A 37 -1.61 -0.12 2.78
CA ARG A 37 -1.14 -1.24 1.97
C ARG A 37 -1.35 -0.98 0.48
N THR A 38 -2.55 -0.55 0.08
CA THR A 38 -2.84 -0.23 -1.33
C THR A 38 -1.98 0.91 -1.86
N LEU A 39 -1.84 2.00 -1.09
CA LEU A 39 -0.96 3.11 -1.44
C LEU A 39 0.50 2.68 -1.56
N THR A 40 1.00 1.86 -0.63
CA THR A 40 2.38 1.36 -0.65
C THR A 40 2.65 0.49 -1.87
N VAL A 41 1.72 -0.39 -2.24
CA VAL A 41 1.84 -1.23 -3.44
C VAL A 41 1.93 -0.37 -4.70
N ILE A 42 1.06 0.64 -4.81
CA ILE A 42 1.10 1.60 -5.92
C ILE A 42 2.45 2.32 -5.94
N SER A 43 2.87 2.94 -4.84
CA SER A 43 4.14 3.68 -4.76
C SER A 43 5.35 2.81 -5.03
N ALA A 44 5.40 1.57 -4.51
CA ALA A 44 6.51 0.65 -4.73
C ALA A 44 6.68 0.25 -6.20
N ILE A 45 5.59 0.22 -6.97
CA ILE A 45 5.64 0.03 -8.42
C ILE A 45 6.12 1.33 -9.08
N PHE A 46 5.52 2.48 -8.76
CA PHE A 46 5.84 3.73 -9.46
C PHE A 46 7.25 4.27 -9.18
N ILE A 47 7.81 4.12 -7.99
CA ILE A 47 9.13 4.65 -7.62
C ILE A 47 10.25 4.17 -8.58
N PRO A 48 10.48 2.87 -8.80
CA PRO A 48 11.52 2.41 -9.71
C PRO A 48 11.22 2.77 -11.18
N LEU A 49 9.95 2.75 -11.60
CA LEU A 49 9.59 3.17 -12.96
C LEU A 49 9.89 4.66 -13.20
N THR A 50 9.48 5.52 -12.27
CA THR A 50 9.74 6.97 -12.34
C THR A 50 11.22 7.28 -12.24
N PHE A 51 11.98 6.51 -11.44
CA PHE A 51 13.44 6.65 -11.38
C PHE A 51 14.08 6.36 -12.75
N ILE A 52 13.70 5.27 -13.41
CA ILE A 52 14.20 4.94 -14.76
C ILE A 52 13.78 6.03 -15.74
N ALA A 53 12.50 6.41 -15.77
CA ALA A 53 12.01 7.48 -16.65
C ALA A 53 12.73 8.82 -16.40
N GLY A 54 13.04 9.13 -15.13
CA GLY A 54 13.81 10.30 -14.74
C GLY A 54 15.24 10.26 -15.26
N VAL A 55 15.95 9.14 -15.07
CA VAL A 55 17.32 8.94 -15.57
C VAL A 55 17.37 9.07 -17.09
N TYR A 56 16.44 8.45 -17.82
CA TYR A 56 16.36 8.55 -19.29
C TYR A 56 15.79 9.90 -19.78
N GLY A 57 15.10 10.65 -18.93
CA GLY A 57 14.61 12.01 -19.21
C GLY A 57 15.65 13.10 -18.97
N MET A 58 16.78 12.78 -18.32
CA MET A 58 17.92 13.70 -18.21
C MET A 58 18.61 13.80 -19.59
N ASN A 59 18.76 15.02 -20.11
CA ASN A 59 19.42 15.34 -21.39
C ASN A 59 20.93 15.00 -21.36
N PHE A 60 21.30 13.72 -21.24
CA PHE A 60 22.68 13.27 -21.36
C PHE A 60 23.05 13.10 -22.84
N GLU A 61 23.98 13.95 -23.30
CA GLU A 61 24.53 13.98 -24.66
C GLU A 61 25.31 12.70 -25.04
N HIS A 62 25.71 11.90 -24.04
CA HIS A 62 26.40 10.61 -24.20
C HIS A 62 25.67 9.49 -23.44
N MET A 63 24.49 9.08 -23.93
CA MET A 63 23.91 7.77 -23.57
C MET A 63 24.28 6.74 -24.65
N PRO A 64 25.28 5.86 -24.44
CA PRO A 64 25.70 4.86 -25.44
C PRO A 64 24.57 3.87 -25.82
N GLU A 65 23.53 3.74 -24.99
CA GLU A 65 22.35 2.90 -25.24
C GLU A 65 21.35 3.55 -26.21
N LEU A 66 21.35 4.87 -26.38
CA LEU A 66 20.44 5.61 -27.27
C LEU A 66 20.86 5.53 -28.75
N LYS A 67 22.13 5.21 -29.03
CA LYS A 67 22.66 5.07 -30.40
C LYS A 67 22.24 3.76 -31.08
N LYS A 68 21.67 2.80 -30.35
CA LYS A 68 21.09 1.59 -30.95
C LYS A 68 19.61 1.82 -31.25
N PRO A 69 19.10 1.45 -32.44
CA PRO A 69 17.69 1.64 -32.81
C PRO A 69 16.69 0.94 -31.87
N TYR A 70 17.14 -0.03 -31.07
CA TYR A 70 16.33 -0.77 -30.11
C TYR A 70 16.52 -0.37 -28.64
N GLY A 71 17.38 0.61 -28.32
CA GLY A 71 17.67 0.99 -26.93
C GLY A 71 16.42 1.41 -26.15
N TYR A 72 15.56 2.22 -26.77
CA TYR A 72 14.26 2.61 -26.21
C TYR A 72 13.36 1.41 -25.90
N PHE A 73 13.26 0.44 -26.82
CA PHE A 73 12.44 -0.77 -26.64
C PHE A 73 13.00 -1.69 -25.55
N VAL A 74 14.32 -1.82 -25.42
CA VAL A 74 14.96 -2.60 -24.36
C VAL A 74 14.68 -1.96 -22.99
N CYS A 75 14.79 -0.65 -22.86
CA CYS A 75 14.50 0.06 -21.60
C CYS A 75 13.04 -0.10 -21.20
N LEU A 76 12.12 0.01 -22.18
CA LEU A 76 10.70 -0.20 -21.97
C LEU A 76 10.40 -1.64 -21.56
N GLY A 77 11.09 -2.61 -22.16
CA GLY A 77 11.06 -4.03 -21.75
C GLY A 77 11.54 -4.26 -20.32
N VAL A 78 12.64 -3.60 -19.90
CA VAL A 78 13.16 -3.67 -18.53
C VAL A 78 12.18 -3.04 -17.54
N MET A 79 11.59 -1.89 -17.86
CA MET A 79 10.56 -1.26 -17.02
C MET A 79 9.33 -2.16 -16.83
N ILE A 80 8.85 -2.78 -17.92
CA ILE A 80 7.74 -3.73 -17.87
C ILE A 80 8.12 -4.96 -17.03
N LEU A 81 9.32 -5.49 -17.21
CA LEU A 81 9.80 -6.67 -16.48
C LEU A 81 9.91 -6.39 -14.98
N ILE A 82 10.38 -5.20 -14.59
CA ILE A 82 10.42 -4.76 -13.20
C ILE A 82 8.99 -4.59 -12.65
N ALA A 83 8.08 -3.97 -13.40
CA ALA A 83 6.69 -3.81 -12.99
C ALA A 83 5.99 -5.16 -12.75
N ILE A 84 6.15 -6.10 -13.68
CA ILE A 84 5.61 -7.46 -13.57
C ILE A 84 6.26 -8.22 -12.42
N GLY A 85 7.59 -8.11 -12.26
CA GLY A 85 8.31 -8.71 -11.15
C GLY A 85 7.82 -8.23 -9.78
N GLN A 86 7.60 -6.92 -9.63
CA GLN A 86 7.02 -6.33 -8.43
C GLN A 86 5.58 -6.82 -8.20
N LEU A 87 4.73 -6.84 -9.24
CA LEU A 87 3.37 -7.35 -9.14
C LEU A 87 3.31 -8.82 -8.70
N ILE A 88 4.15 -9.68 -9.28
CA ILE A 88 4.23 -11.10 -8.89
C ILE A 88 4.72 -11.23 -7.44
N TYR A 89 5.71 -10.43 -7.04
CA TYR A 89 6.23 -10.43 -5.69
C TYR A 89 5.16 -10.01 -4.66
N PHE A 90 4.42 -8.93 -4.92
CA PHE A 90 3.32 -8.47 -4.07
C PHE A 90 2.16 -9.47 -4.01
N LYS A 91 1.80 -10.09 -5.14
CA LYS A 91 0.80 -11.15 -5.21
C LYS A 91 1.22 -12.39 -4.41
N LYS A 92 2.49 -12.82 -4.52
CA LYS A 92 3.01 -13.98 -3.78
C LYS A 92 3.05 -13.74 -2.27
N ARG A 93 3.26 -12.50 -1.83
CA ARG A 93 3.23 -12.13 -0.41
C ARG A 93 1.82 -11.99 0.17
N ARG A 94 0.74 -12.19 -0.60
CA ARG A 94 -0.66 -11.91 -0.19
C ARG A 94 -0.86 -10.48 0.34
N TRP A 95 -0.08 -9.53 -0.19
CA TRP A 95 -0.29 -8.11 0.06
C TRP A 95 -1.31 -7.52 -0.91
N LEU A 96 -1.63 -8.27 -1.97
CA LEU A 96 -2.81 -8.16 -2.82
C LEU A 96 -3.64 -9.43 -2.69
#